data_AF-A0A221SUC7-F1
#
_entry.id   AF-A0A221SUC7-F1
#
_cell.length_a   1.000
_cell.length_b   1.000
_cell.length_c   1.000
_cell.angle_alpha   90.00
_cell.angle_beta   90.00
_cell.angle_gamma   90.00
#
_symmetry.space_group_name_H-M   'P 1'
#
loop_
_entity.id
_entity.type
_entity.pdbx_description
1 polymer ?
#
loop_
_entity_poly.entity_id
_entity_poly.type
_entity_poly.pdbx_seq_one_letter_code
_entity_poly.pdbx_strand_id
1 'polypeptide(L)'
;MTDPAPLTLLNDEGDRLARHLTQTLHITEHQLTRTTLIGRTLTYNLLQAFPPTLEQITRRAGHPLQAQLTTDDRGRALLRITTPDGQERARLPAEDLLHTLLYTHGRLHPTLHTHLQDALTGDEHHATRALVAALRSKPVLDAMNRALQKLMGK
;
A
#
# COMPACT_ATOMS: atom_id res chain seq x y z
N MET A 1 -12.61 23.31 0.71
CA MET A 1 -12.86 21.86 0.80
C MET A 1 -11.85 21.35 1.82
N THR A 2 -12.30 20.91 3.00
CA THR A 2 -11.40 20.38 4.03
C THR A 2 -10.90 19.03 3.54
N ASP A 3 -9.60 18.81 3.50
CA ASP A 3 -9.06 17.48 3.18
C ASP A 3 -9.70 16.46 4.15
N PRO A 4 -10.22 15.33 3.66
CA PRO A 4 -10.76 14.28 4.52
C PRO A 4 -9.69 13.80 5.50
N ALA A 5 -10.12 13.39 6.68
CA ALA A 5 -9.21 12.86 7.69
C ALA A 5 -8.37 11.71 7.09
N PRO A 6 -7.04 11.64 7.35
CA PRO A 6 -6.17 10.63 6.75
C PRO A 6 -6.67 9.20 6.91
N LEU A 7 -7.33 8.87 8.02
CA LEU A 7 -7.91 7.56 8.26
C LEU A 7 -9.06 7.23 7.29
N THR A 8 -9.89 8.21 6.94
CA THR A 8 -10.98 8.04 5.95
C THR A 8 -10.40 7.70 4.58
N LEU A 9 -9.35 8.42 4.16
CA LEU A 9 -8.66 8.16 2.89
C LEU A 9 -8.09 6.74 2.83
N LEU A 10 -7.45 6.30 3.91
CA LEU A 10 -6.89 4.95 3.98
C LEU A 10 -7.97 3.87 3.98
N ASN A 11 -9.13 4.12 4.60
CA ASN A 11 -10.25 3.18 4.57
C ASN A 11 -10.86 3.06 3.17
N ASP A 12 -11.09 4.20 2.48
CA ASP A 12 -11.66 4.21 1.14
C ASP A 12 -10.75 3.50 0.13
N GLU A 13 -9.44 3.73 0.24
CA GLU A 13 -8.44 3.03 -0.58
C GLU A 13 -8.35 1.55 -0.22
N GLY A 14 -8.49 1.22 1.08
CA GLY A 14 -8.60 -0.15 1.58
C GLY A 14 -9.80 -0.90 1.01
N ASP A 15 -10.95 -0.23 0.89
CA ASP A 15 -12.17 -0.80 0.33
C ASP A 15 -12.08 -0.99 -1.20
N ARG A 16 -11.33 -0.13 -1.90
CA ARG A 16 -10.98 -0.33 -3.31
C ARG A 16 -10.07 -1.55 -3.48
N LEU A 17 -9.01 -1.64 -2.68
CA LEU A 17 -8.10 -2.79 -2.70
C LEU A 17 -8.86 -4.08 -2.38
N ALA A 18 -9.73 -4.07 -1.37
CA ALA A 18 -10.56 -5.22 -1.02
C ALA A 18 -11.41 -5.70 -2.21
N ARG A 19 -12.07 -4.78 -2.93
CA ARG A 19 -12.83 -5.13 -4.14
C ARG A 19 -11.96 -5.77 -5.21
N HIS A 20 -10.75 -5.28 -5.44
CA HIS A 20 -9.82 -5.94 -6.36
C HIS A 20 -9.37 -7.32 -5.86
N LEU A 21 -9.12 -7.47 -4.56
CA LEU A 21 -8.81 -8.78 -3.97
C LEU A 21 -9.95 -9.78 -4.17
N THR A 22 -11.22 -9.34 -4.10
CA THR A 22 -12.36 -10.22 -4.38
C THR A 22 -12.42 -10.78 -5.79
N GLN A 23 -11.80 -10.10 -6.75
CA GLN A 23 -11.71 -10.57 -8.14
C GLN A 23 -10.56 -11.55 -8.36
N THR A 24 -9.63 -11.64 -7.41
CA THR A 24 -8.40 -12.43 -7.55
C THR A 24 -8.29 -13.62 -6.60
N LEU A 25 -8.85 -13.52 -5.41
CA LEU A 25 -8.84 -14.59 -4.40
C LEU A 25 -10.08 -15.47 -4.54
N HIS A 26 -9.98 -16.73 -4.11
CA HIS A 26 -11.15 -17.60 -4.01
C HIS A 26 -11.89 -17.29 -2.72
N ILE A 27 -12.99 -16.54 -2.84
CA ILE A 27 -13.74 -15.99 -1.71
C ILE A 27 -15.15 -16.59 -1.68
N THR A 28 -15.57 -17.01 -0.50
CA THR A 28 -16.96 -17.35 -0.18
C THR A 28 -17.70 -16.15 0.41
N GLU A 29 -19.03 -16.17 0.40
CA GLU A 29 -19.85 -15.07 0.93
C GLU A 29 -19.49 -14.69 2.37
N HIS A 30 -19.23 -15.68 3.22
CA HIS A 30 -18.83 -15.48 4.62
C HIS A 30 -17.45 -14.80 4.79
N GLN A 31 -16.63 -14.76 3.73
CA GLN A 31 -15.29 -14.18 3.75
C GLN A 31 -15.23 -12.75 3.22
N LEU A 32 -16.35 -12.19 2.73
CA LEU A 32 -16.40 -10.82 2.19
C LEU A 32 -15.97 -9.78 3.22
N THR A 33 -16.56 -9.82 4.43
CA THR A 33 -16.19 -8.89 5.51
C THR A 33 -14.72 -8.98 5.89
N ARG A 34 -14.17 -10.20 5.94
CA ARG A 34 -12.75 -10.42 6.24
C ARG A 34 -11.85 -9.86 5.14
N THR A 35 -12.29 -9.94 3.88
CA THR A 35 -11.55 -9.37 2.74
C THR A 35 -11.47 -7.85 2.81
N THR A 36 -12.55 -7.19 3.23
CA THR A 36 -12.56 -5.74 3.51
C THR A 36 -11.51 -5.38 4.57
N LEU A 37 -11.46 -6.13 5.68
CA LEU A 37 -10.46 -5.93 6.73
C LEU A 37 -9.04 -6.14 6.22
N ILE A 38 -8.81 -7.16 5.39
CA ILE A 38 -7.50 -7.41 4.76
C ILE A 38 -7.11 -6.23 3.86
N GLY A 39 -8.00 -5.76 2.98
CA GLY A 39 -7.73 -4.62 2.10
C GLY A 39 -7.37 -3.35 2.87
N ARG A 40 -8.13 -3.02 3.92
CA ARG A 40 -7.83 -1.89 4.82
C ARG A 40 -6.52 -2.07 5.56
N THR A 41 -6.24 -3.26 6.08
CA THR A 41 -5.00 -3.55 6.81
C THR A 41 -3.77 -3.43 5.92
N LEU A 42 -3.80 -4.00 4.71
CA LEU A 42 -2.70 -3.88 3.75
C LEU A 42 -2.46 -2.41 3.38
N THR A 43 -3.53 -1.70 3.05
CA THR A 43 -3.48 -0.28 2.67
C THR A 43 -2.89 0.56 3.78
N TYR A 44 -3.39 0.41 5.01
CA TYR A 44 -2.89 1.14 6.17
C TYR A 44 -1.39 0.86 6.39
N ASN A 45 -0.98 -0.41 6.44
CA ASN A 45 0.40 -0.77 6.73
C ASN A 45 1.36 -0.26 5.65
N LEU A 46 1.02 -0.42 4.37
CA LEU A 46 1.90 -0.03 3.27
C LEU A 46 1.97 1.50 3.13
N LEU A 47 0.83 2.20 3.15
CA LEU A 47 0.81 3.65 2.95
C LEU A 47 1.29 4.43 4.18
N GLN A 48 1.16 3.90 5.39
CA GLN A 48 1.74 4.53 6.59
C GLN A 48 3.24 4.27 6.70
N ALA A 49 3.72 3.08 6.29
CA ALA A 49 5.14 2.76 6.35
C ALA A 49 5.96 3.46 5.25
N PHE A 50 5.33 3.75 4.09
CA PHE A 50 6.04 4.27 2.93
C PHE A 50 6.69 5.66 3.16
N PRO A 51 5.97 6.70 3.63
CA PRO A 51 6.54 8.03 3.84
C PRO A 51 7.78 8.04 4.75
N PRO A 52 7.73 7.55 6.01
CA PRO A 52 8.90 7.60 6.87
C PRO A 52 10.08 6.78 6.32
N THR A 53 9.80 5.68 5.60
CA THR A 53 10.83 4.86 4.95
C THR A 53 11.53 5.62 3.82
N LEU A 54 10.75 6.27 2.94
CA LEU A 54 11.28 7.11 1.87
C LEU A 54 12.15 8.24 2.44
N GLU A 55 11.63 8.99 3.42
CA GLU A 55 12.32 10.12 4.02
C GLU A 55 13.64 9.69 4.67
N GLN A 56 13.63 8.56 5.38
CA GLN A 56 14.82 8.02 6.01
C GLN A 56 15.88 7.62 4.97
N ILE A 57 15.49 6.92 3.90
CA ILE A 57 16.43 6.42 2.88
C ILE A 57 17.00 7.58 2.06
N THR A 58 16.14 8.50 1.62
CA THR A 58 16.54 9.66 0.81
C THR A 58 17.44 10.62 1.58
N ARG A 59 17.17 10.84 2.88
CA ARG A 59 18.04 11.59 3.77
C ARG A 59 19.42 10.94 3.89
N ARG A 60 19.49 9.61 4.08
CA ARG A 60 20.77 8.88 4.14
C ARG A 60 21.52 8.89 2.81
N ALA A 61 20.81 9.01 1.69
CA ALA A 61 21.39 9.09 0.35
C ALA A 61 21.86 10.51 -0.04
N GLY A 62 21.73 11.52 0.83
CA GLY A 62 22.16 12.90 0.55
C GLY A 62 21.19 13.72 -0.30
N HIS A 63 20.03 13.16 -0.64
CA HIS A 63 19.00 13.81 -1.45
C HIS A 63 17.65 13.71 -0.74
N PRO A 64 17.47 14.41 0.40
CA PRO A 64 16.28 14.26 1.22
C PRO A 64 15.01 14.57 0.43
N LEU A 65 14.02 13.71 0.57
CA LEU A 65 12.65 13.94 0.13
C LEU A 65 11.72 13.92 1.35
N GLN A 66 10.56 14.53 1.19
CA GLN A 66 9.44 14.50 2.12
C GLN A 66 8.24 13.89 1.42
N ALA A 67 7.45 13.09 2.15
CA ALA A 67 6.22 12.51 1.60
C ALA A 67 5.03 12.81 2.50
N GLN A 68 3.96 13.29 1.87
CA GLN A 68 2.72 13.63 2.54
C GLN A 68 1.56 12.92 1.87
N LEU A 69 0.73 12.23 2.67
CA LEU A 69 -0.56 11.73 2.22
C LEU A 69 -1.56 12.88 2.16
N THR A 70 -2.15 13.08 0.98
CA THR A 70 -3.14 14.12 0.66
C THR A 70 -4.17 13.54 -0.30
N THR A 71 -4.96 14.39 -0.95
CA THR A 71 -5.96 13.99 -1.93
C THR A 71 -5.63 14.50 -3.34
N ASP A 72 -6.06 13.75 -4.35
CA ASP A 72 -6.14 14.24 -5.73
C ASP A 72 -7.43 15.05 -5.96
N ASP A 73 -7.59 15.62 -7.16
CA ASP A 73 -8.77 16.42 -7.53
C ASP A 73 -10.09 15.62 -7.50
N ARG A 74 -10.01 14.29 -7.40
CA ARG A 74 -11.16 13.36 -7.29
C ARG A 74 -11.38 12.89 -5.85
N GLY A 75 -10.64 13.44 -4.89
CA GLY A 75 -10.70 13.06 -3.47
C GLY A 75 -10.06 11.71 -3.17
N ARG A 76 -9.22 11.16 -4.05
CA ARG A 76 -8.53 9.87 -3.84
C ARG A 76 -7.20 10.08 -3.15
N ALA A 77 -6.76 9.08 -2.40
CA ALA A 77 -5.50 9.11 -1.68
C ALA A 77 -4.31 9.29 -2.64
N LEU A 78 -3.48 10.30 -2.35
CA LEU A 78 -2.30 10.67 -3.14
C LEU A 78 -1.12 10.88 -2.19
N LEU A 79 0.04 10.30 -2.53
CA LEU A 79 1.31 10.66 -1.92
C LEU A 79 1.96 11.78 -2.73
N ARG A 80 2.02 12.97 -2.13
CA ARG A 80 2.78 14.10 -2.67
C ARG A 80 4.21 14.02 -2.13
N ILE A 81 5.18 14.06 -3.04
CA ILE A 81 6.60 13.94 -2.71
C ILE A 81 7.29 15.25 -3.08
N THR A 82 7.94 15.86 -2.11
CA THR A 82 8.61 17.16 -2.25
C THR A 82 10.06 17.10 -1.78
N THR A 83 10.88 18.01 -2.27
CA THR A 83 12.17 18.34 -1.64
C THR A 83 11.95 19.22 -0.39
N PRO A 84 12.96 19.41 0.48
CA PRO A 84 12.81 20.20 1.70
C PRO A 84 12.54 21.69 1.46
N ASP A 85 12.90 22.22 0.29
CA ASP A 85 12.58 23.58 -0.16
C ASP A 85 11.16 23.70 -0.75
N GLY A 86 10.39 22.60 -0.73
CA GLY A 86 8.98 22.57 -1.14
C GLY A 86 8.75 22.31 -2.62
N GLN A 87 9.80 22.06 -3.42
CA GLN A 87 9.60 21.72 -4.84
C GLN A 87 8.99 20.33 -4.98
N GLU A 88 7.94 20.23 -5.80
CA GLU A 88 7.28 18.94 -6.07
C GLU A 88 8.15 18.07 -6.99
N ARG A 89 8.43 16.85 -6.54
CA ARG A 89 9.20 15.84 -7.28
C ARG A 89 8.32 14.81 -7.94
N ALA A 90 7.26 14.39 -7.26
CA ALA A 90 6.32 13.41 -7.77
C ALA A 90 4.97 13.49 -7.07
N ARG A 91 3.94 13.03 -7.79
CA ARG A 91 2.61 12.71 -7.29
C ARG A 91 2.36 11.24 -7.56
N LEU A 92 2.14 10.46 -6.50
CA LEU A 92 1.95 9.03 -6.60
C LEU A 92 0.56 8.67 -6.07
N PRO A 93 -0.40 8.30 -6.94
CA PRO A 93 -1.68 7.76 -6.50
C PRO A 93 -1.46 6.55 -5.58
N ALA A 94 -2.19 6.49 -4.48
CA ALA A 94 -2.07 5.39 -3.52
C ALA A 94 -2.37 4.04 -4.19
N GLU A 95 -3.38 4.00 -5.06
CA GLU A 95 -3.75 2.87 -5.91
C GLU A 95 -2.54 2.34 -6.70
N ASP A 96 -1.82 3.24 -7.38
CA ASP A 96 -0.65 2.88 -8.19
C ASP A 96 0.50 2.34 -7.35
N LEU A 97 0.72 2.92 -6.16
CA LEU A 97 1.71 2.42 -5.21
C LEU A 97 1.33 1.02 -4.72
N LEU A 98 0.10 0.82 -4.26
CA LEU A 98 -0.39 -0.49 -3.81
C LEU A 98 -0.29 -1.52 -4.92
N HIS A 99 -0.66 -1.15 -6.15
CA HIS A 99 -0.54 -2.02 -7.30
C HIS A 99 0.93 -2.37 -7.58
N THR A 100 1.84 -1.39 -7.50
CA THR A 100 3.29 -1.61 -7.65
C THR A 100 3.85 -2.57 -6.58
N LEU A 101 3.35 -2.48 -5.35
CA LEU A 101 3.83 -3.28 -4.21
C LEU A 101 3.26 -4.70 -4.19
N LEU A 102 2.01 -4.88 -4.63
CA LEU A 102 1.28 -6.14 -4.48
C LEU A 102 1.17 -6.94 -5.78
N TYR A 103 1.23 -6.29 -6.95
CA TYR A 103 0.96 -6.90 -8.24
C TYR A 103 2.22 -6.93 -9.10
N THR A 104 2.29 -7.91 -9.99
CA THR A 104 3.34 -8.09 -10.98
C THR A 104 2.69 -8.46 -12.30
N HIS A 105 2.95 -7.68 -13.35
CA HIS A 105 2.28 -7.80 -14.65
C HIS A 105 0.74 -7.82 -14.56
N GLY A 106 0.16 -6.98 -13.70
CA GLY A 106 -1.29 -6.86 -13.51
C GLY A 106 -1.94 -8.00 -12.74
N ARG A 107 -1.16 -8.93 -12.18
CA ARG A 107 -1.66 -10.03 -11.34
C ARG A 107 -1.09 -9.95 -9.94
N LEU A 108 -1.88 -10.31 -8.94
CA LEU A 108 -1.40 -10.40 -7.57
C LEU A 108 -0.20 -11.35 -7.53
N HIS A 109 0.90 -10.94 -6.88
CA HIS A 109 2.10 -11.77 -6.85
C HIS A 109 1.77 -13.14 -6.20
N PRO A 110 2.23 -14.29 -6.74
CA PRO A 110 1.84 -15.61 -6.25
C PRO A 110 2.04 -15.83 -4.74
N THR A 111 3.18 -15.39 -4.19
CA THR A 111 3.45 -15.44 -2.75
C THR A 111 2.43 -14.64 -1.93
N LEU A 112 2.04 -13.46 -2.42
CA LEU A 112 1.01 -12.64 -1.77
C LEU A 112 -0.34 -13.32 -1.90
N HIS A 113 -0.67 -13.86 -3.07
CA HIS A 113 -1.90 -14.63 -3.25
C HIS A 113 -2.01 -15.75 -2.22
N THR A 114 -0.96 -16.58 -2.03
CA THR A 114 -0.97 -17.65 -1.02
C THR A 114 -1.22 -17.09 0.38
N HIS A 115 -0.44 -16.11 0.83
CA HIS A 115 -0.61 -15.57 2.18
C HIS A 115 -1.96 -14.88 2.39
N LEU A 116 -2.47 -14.16 1.39
CA LEU A 116 -3.78 -13.51 1.49
C LEU A 116 -4.93 -14.51 1.42
N GLN A 117 -4.80 -15.59 0.65
CA GLN A 117 -5.76 -16.69 0.65
C GLN A 117 -5.79 -17.39 2.01
N ASP A 118 -4.63 -17.66 2.61
CA ASP A 118 -4.53 -18.25 3.95
C ASP A 118 -5.17 -17.32 5.00
N ALA A 119 -4.94 -16.01 4.89
CA ALA A 119 -5.49 -15.01 5.80
C ALA A 119 -7.03 -14.95 5.82
N LEU A 120 -7.71 -15.45 4.77
CA LEU A 120 -9.17 -15.55 4.75
C LEU A 120 -9.71 -16.67 5.62
N THR A 121 -8.86 -17.60 6.06
CA THR A 121 -9.22 -18.79 6.83
C THR A 121 -8.75 -18.70 8.28
N GLY A 122 -9.18 -19.64 9.11
CA GLY A 122 -8.75 -19.72 10.51
C GLY A 122 -9.24 -18.57 11.39
N ASP A 123 -8.64 -18.46 12.57
CA ASP A 123 -8.91 -17.42 13.55
C ASP A 123 -8.18 -16.10 13.25
N GLU A 124 -8.38 -15.10 14.09
CA GLU A 124 -7.76 -13.79 13.96
C GLU A 124 -6.22 -13.83 14.04
N HIS A 125 -5.66 -14.68 14.90
CA HIS A 125 -4.22 -14.82 15.02
C HIS A 125 -3.60 -15.45 13.78
N HIS A 126 -4.28 -16.43 13.18
CA HIS A 126 -3.90 -17.02 11.90
C HIS A 126 -3.88 -15.94 10.81
N ALA A 127 -4.97 -15.18 10.66
CA ALA A 127 -5.07 -14.10 9.70
C ALA A 127 -3.95 -13.05 9.89
N THR A 128 -3.67 -12.67 11.14
CA THR A 128 -2.60 -11.73 11.47
C THR A 128 -1.23 -12.25 11.03
N ARG A 129 -0.90 -13.51 11.34
CA ARG A 129 0.38 -14.12 10.93
C ARG A 129 0.52 -14.16 9.41
N ALA A 130 -0.55 -14.53 8.70
CA ALA A 130 -0.56 -14.59 7.25
C ALA A 130 -0.38 -13.19 6.62
N LEU A 131 -1.03 -12.16 7.16
CA LEU A 131 -0.85 -10.77 6.73
C LEU A 131 0.57 -10.25 6.98
N VAL A 132 1.15 -10.56 8.15
CA VAL A 132 2.54 -10.21 8.45
C VAL A 132 3.49 -10.92 7.49
N ALA A 133 3.25 -12.20 7.17
CA ALA A 133 4.04 -12.94 6.19
C ALA A 133 3.94 -12.31 4.79
N ALA A 134 2.74 -11.90 4.37
CA ALA A 134 2.52 -11.18 3.12
C ALA A 134 3.34 -9.87 3.05
N LEU A 135 3.21 -9.00 4.06
CA LEU A 135 3.88 -7.70 4.11
C LEU A 135 5.41 -7.82 4.19
N ARG A 136 5.92 -8.86 4.85
CA ARG A 136 7.36 -9.13 4.98
C ARG A 136 7.93 -10.00 3.85
N SER A 137 7.09 -10.39 2.90
CA SER A 137 7.52 -11.25 1.80
C SER A 137 8.55 -10.52 0.92
N LYS A 138 9.53 -11.27 0.42
CA LYS A 138 10.56 -10.74 -0.49
C LYS A 138 9.99 -9.93 -1.67
N PRO A 139 8.89 -10.34 -2.34
CA PRO A 139 8.30 -9.57 -3.43
C PRO A 139 7.89 -8.15 -3.03
N VAL A 140 7.27 -7.97 -1.85
CA VAL A 140 6.85 -6.64 -1.36
C VAL A 140 8.07 -5.80 -1.03
N LEU A 141 9.05 -6.35 -0.33
CA LEU A 141 10.27 -5.62 0.04
C LEU A 141 11.10 -5.22 -1.19
N ASP A 142 11.21 -6.11 -2.18
CA ASP A 142 11.90 -5.82 -3.44
C ASP A 142 11.12 -4.75 -4.25
N ALA A 143 9.79 -4.83 -4.27
CA ALA A 143 8.94 -3.82 -4.93
C ALA A 143 9.02 -2.44 -4.25
N MET A 144 9.03 -2.44 -2.91
CA MET A 144 9.26 -1.24 -2.10
C MET A 144 10.61 -0.60 -2.46
N ASN A 145 11.67 -1.40 -2.47
CA ASN A 145 13.00 -0.91 -2.83
C ASN A 145 13.04 -0.33 -4.27
N ARG A 146 12.42 -1.00 -5.25
CA ARG A 146 12.32 -0.48 -6.62
C ARG A 146 11.54 0.83 -6.70
N ALA A 147 10.42 0.94 -5.99
CA ALA A 147 9.62 2.17 -5.96
C ALA A 147 10.44 3.34 -5.39
N LEU A 148 11.20 3.10 -4.32
CA LEU A 148 12.09 4.09 -3.72
C LEU A 148 13.24 4.48 -4.65
N GLN A 149 13.87 3.52 -5.32
CA GLN A 149 14.94 3.78 -6.30
C GLN A 149 14.45 4.66 -7.46
N LYS A 150 13.27 4.35 -8.01
CA LYS A 150 12.63 5.15 -9.07
C LYS A 150 12.41 6.60 -8.64
N LEU A 151 11.97 6.84 -7.41
CA LEU A 151 11.77 8.19 -6.86
C LEU A 151 13.09 8.96 -6.67
N MET A 152 14.18 8.25 -6.42
CA MET A 152 15.53 8.83 -6.36
C MET A 152 16.16 9.02 -7.75
N GLY A 153 15.47 8.65 -8.84
CA GLY A 153 16.02 8.71 -10.19
C GLY A 153 17.11 7.67 -10.46
N LYS A 154 17.05 6.52 -9.77
CA LYS A 154 17.96 5.38 -9.93
C LYS A 154 17.25 4.20 -10.58
#